data_AF-A0A9X8GSV7-F1
#
_entry.id   AF-A0A9X8GSV7-F1
#
_cell.length_a   1.000
_cell.length_b   1.000
_cell.length_c   1.000
_cell.angle_alpha   90.00
_cell.angle_beta   90.00
_cell.angle_gamma   90.00
#
_symmetry.space_group_name_H-M   'P 1'
#
loop_
_entity.id
_entity.type
_entity.pdbx_description
1 polymer ?
#
loop_
_entity_poly.entity_id
_entity_poly.type
_entity_poly.pdbx_seq_one_letter_code
_entity_poly.pdbx_strand_id
1 'polypeptide(L)'
;MSSWRAAAFVLTVPLLVSAGHAASRFEPPPTLELAKVDYQLATPQPQKLEDGRLSWVYKIDEGNENGAWTTALTLFLRPGPASDANAELKAVSARFKGERGRKQHFAGRAAQGHAYWYHLVDIRRNEQFAQAFAHKSFHEPACGGVLTYQFSVLYPMKWTPKEQQVAGLLDAVTMENERALAALERDRWQPDCR
;
A
#
# COMPACT_ATOMS: atom_id res chain seq x y z
N MET A 1 -63.18 30.62 -39.86
CA MET A 1 -63.05 30.54 -38.38
C MET A 1 -63.11 29.06 -38.02
N SER A 2 -62.23 28.38 -37.28
CA SER A 2 -60.86 28.59 -36.81
C SER A 2 -60.32 27.16 -36.57
N SER A 3 -59.26 26.77 -37.25
CA SER A 3 -58.61 25.46 -37.11
C SER A 3 -57.69 25.46 -35.89
N TRP A 4 -58.01 24.66 -34.88
CA TRP A 4 -57.14 24.46 -33.72
C TRP A 4 -55.96 23.57 -34.10
N ARG A 5 -54.73 24.11 -34.01
CA ARG A 5 -53.49 23.35 -34.16
C ARG A 5 -53.02 22.84 -32.81
N ALA A 6 -52.80 21.53 -32.72
CA ALA A 6 -52.12 20.87 -31.62
C ALA A 6 -50.65 21.30 -31.58
N ALA A 7 -50.20 21.82 -30.44
CA ALA A 7 -48.77 22.05 -30.18
C ALA A 7 -48.17 20.75 -29.63
N ALA A 8 -47.39 20.05 -30.47
CA ALA A 8 -46.54 18.95 -30.02
C ALA A 8 -45.33 19.54 -29.30
N PHE A 9 -45.30 19.41 -27.97
CA PHE A 9 -44.10 19.67 -27.18
C PHE A 9 -43.12 18.53 -27.40
N VAL A 10 -42.09 18.77 -28.20
CA VAL A 10 -40.93 17.88 -28.29
C VAL A 10 -40.07 18.12 -27.05
N LEU A 11 -40.24 17.28 -26.04
CA LEU A 11 -39.33 17.15 -24.92
C LEU A 11 -38.01 16.58 -25.44
N THR A 12 -37.07 17.46 -25.78
CA THR A 12 -35.66 17.08 -25.96
C THR A 12 -35.10 16.70 -24.60
N VAL A 13 -35.12 15.41 -24.29
CA VAL A 13 -34.38 14.84 -23.16
C VAL A 13 -32.89 15.05 -23.46
N PRO A 14 -32.13 15.82 -22.65
CA PRO A 14 -30.69 15.84 -22.80
C PRO A 14 -30.20 14.44 -22.45
N LEU A 15 -29.67 13.74 -23.46
CA LEU A 15 -28.86 12.55 -23.25
C LEU A 15 -27.71 12.99 -22.36
N LEU A 16 -27.80 12.66 -21.07
CA LEU A 16 -26.68 12.59 -20.17
C LEU A 16 -25.68 11.65 -20.85
N VAL A 17 -24.71 12.24 -21.53
CA VAL A 17 -23.50 11.55 -21.97
C VAL A 17 -22.91 10.99 -20.68
N SER A 18 -23.10 9.70 -20.47
CA SER A 18 -22.30 8.93 -19.54
C SER A 18 -20.85 9.16 -19.95
N ALA A 19 -20.20 10.11 -19.29
CA ALA A 19 -18.76 10.18 -19.24
C ALA A 19 -18.34 8.85 -18.61
N GLY A 20 -18.08 7.87 -19.48
CA GLY A 20 -17.42 6.64 -19.09
C GLY A 20 -16.19 7.08 -18.33
N HIS A 21 -16.15 6.76 -17.04
CA HIS A 21 -14.91 6.82 -16.30
C HIS A 21 -13.98 5.88 -17.06
N ALA A 22 -13.08 6.44 -17.86
CA ALA A 22 -11.92 5.71 -18.34
C ALA A 22 -11.30 5.14 -17.06
N ALA A 23 -11.41 3.82 -16.89
CA ALA A 23 -10.99 3.18 -15.66
C ALA A 23 -9.49 3.44 -15.53
N SER A 24 -9.14 4.33 -14.58
CA SER A 24 -7.77 4.53 -14.09
C SER A 24 -7.08 3.18 -13.98
N ARG A 25 -6.16 2.81 -14.89
CA ARG A 25 -5.48 1.52 -14.84
C ARG A 25 -4.04 1.76 -14.43
N PHE A 26 -3.79 1.65 -13.13
CA PHE A 26 -2.43 1.54 -12.64
C PHE A 26 -1.78 0.28 -13.24
N GLU A 27 -0.64 0.46 -13.90
CA GLU A 27 0.21 -0.62 -14.39
C GLU A 27 1.49 -0.67 -13.53
N PRO A 28 1.83 -1.82 -12.93
CA PRO A 28 3.05 -1.96 -12.14
C PRO A 28 4.29 -1.83 -13.05
N PRO A 29 5.32 -1.07 -12.67
CA PRO A 29 6.58 -1.10 -13.40
C PRO A 29 7.24 -2.50 -13.30
N PRO A 30 8.09 -2.89 -14.25
CA PRO A 30 8.76 -4.20 -14.21
C PRO A 30 9.79 -4.29 -13.07
N THR A 31 10.28 -3.14 -12.60
CA THR A 31 11.28 -3.04 -11.54
C THR A 31 10.94 -1.89 -10.59
N LEU A 32 11.41 -1.99 -9.36
CA LEU A 32 11.36 -0.93 -8.35
C LEU A 32 12.72 -0.84 -7.67
N GLU A 33 13.23 0.38 -7.48
CA GLU A 33 14.42 0.61 -6.68
C GLU A 33 14.01 1.06 -5.27
N LEU A 34 14.58 0.45 -4.23
CA LEU A 34 14.56 1.00 -2.89
C LEU A 34 15.95 0.92 -2.27
N ALA A 35 16.42 2.06 -1.73
CA ALA A 35 17.68 2.13 -1.01
C ALA A 35 18.87 1.59 -1.84
N LYS A 36 18.86 1.87 -3.16
CA LYS A 36 19.85 1.41 -4.15
C LYS A 36 19.85 -0.10 -4.41
N VAL A 37 18.73 -0.77 -4.13
CA VAL A 37 18.51 -2.18 -4.43
C VAL A 37 17.34 -2.28 -5.41
N ASP A 38 17.56 -2.99 -6.51
CA ASP A 38 16.55 -3.22 -7.54
C ASP A 38 15.76 -4.50 -7.24
N TYR A 39 14.45 -4.39 -7.27
CA TYR A 39 13.51 -5.49 -7.10
C TYR A 39 12.76 -5.71 -8.41
N GLN A 40 12.66 -6.96 -8.83
CA GLN A 40 11.98 -7.37 -10.05
C GLN A 40 10.57 -7.86 -9.75
N LEU A 41 9.62 -7.51 -10.62
CA LEU A 41 8.24 -7.96 -10.51
C LEU A 41 8.17 -9.49 -10.64
N ALA A 42 7.75 -10.17 -9.58
CA ALA A 42 7.69 -11.64 -9.53
C ALA A 42 6.47 -12.20 -10.27
N THR A 43 5.38 -11.43 -10.36
CA THR A 43 4.13 -11.86 -11.02
C THR A 43 3.58 -10.75 -11.93
N PRO A 44 3.36 -11.01 -13.23
CA PRO A 44 2.90 -9.98 -14.17
C PRO A 44 1.43 -9.57 -13.97
N GLN A 45 0.61 -10.44 -13.37
CA GLN A 45 -0.79 -10.15 -13.05
C GLN A 45 -0.95 -9.89 -11.54
N PRO A 46 -1.81 -8.93 -11.15
CA PRO A 46 -2.13 -8.74 -9.74
C PRO A 46 -2.83 -9.95 -9.15
N GLN A 47 -2.47 -10.30 -7.92
CA GLN A 47 -3.32 -11.15 -7.09
C GLN A 47 -4.46 -10.29 -6.54
N LYS A 48 -5.71 -10.76 -6.68
CA LYS A 48 -6.87 -10.14 -6.05
C LYS A 48 -7.06 -10.73 -4.64
N LEU A 49 -7.09 -9.87 -3.64
CA LEU A 49 -7.33 -10.25 -2.24
C LEU A 49 -8.82 -10.31 -1.93
N GLU A 50 -9.18 -10.96 -0.82
CA GLU A 50 -10.56 -11.09 -0.35
C GLU A 50 -11.24 -9.74 -0.09
N ASP A 51 -10.46 -8.74 0.34
CA ASP A 51 -10.93 -7.37 0.57
C ASP A 51 -11.01 -6.51 -0.72
N GLY A 52 -10.84 -7.14 -1.89
CA GLY A 52 -10.94 -6.49 -3.19
C GLY A 52 -9.70 -5.71 -3.63
N ARG A 53 -8.66 -5.63 -2.79
CA ARG A 53 -7.38 -5.03 -3.19
C ARG A 53 -6.67 -5.89 -4.23
N LEU A 54 -5.86 -5.24 -5.06
CA LEU A 54 -4.92 -5.88 -5.96
C LEU A 54 -3.52 -5.83 -5.34
N SER A 55 -2.71 -6.88 -5.50
CA SER A 55 -1.34 -6.92 -5.00
C SER A 55 -0.34 -7.44 -6.03
N TRP A 56 0.83 -6.82 -6.09
CA TRP A 56 1.98 -7.22 -6.90
C TRP A 56 3.20 -7.40 -6.02
N VAL A 57 3.91 -8.52 -6.17
CA VAL A 57 5.11 -8.83 -5.39
C VAL A 57 6.35 -8.62 -6.24
N TYR A 58 7.35 -7.95 -5.67
CA TYR A 58 8.68 -7.77 -6.24
C TYR A 58 9.71 -8.46 -5.36
N LYS A 59 10.75 -9.05 -5.96
CA LYS A 59 11.81 -9.78 -5.26
C LYS A 59 13.18 -9.37 -5.79
N ILE A 60 14.19 -9.54 -4.95
CA ILE A 60 15.59 -9.49 -5.40
C ILE A 60 15.95 -10.88 -5.93
N ASP A 61 16.79 -10.95 -6.95
CA ASP A 61 17.37 -12.21 -7.41
C ASP A 61 18.23 -12.83 -6.28
N GLU A 62 18.08 -14.14 -6.06
CA GLU A 62 18.88 -14.87 -5.07
C GLU A 62 20.39 -14.70 -5.35
N GLY A 63 21.16 -14.31 -4.33
CA GLY A 63 22.60 -14.05 -4.44
C GLY A 63 22.99 -12.61 -4.79
N ASN A 64 22.03 -11.76 -5.15
CA ASN A 64 22.24 -10.33 -5.41
C ASN A 64 21.77 -9.44 -4.24
N GLU A 65 21.58 -10.01 -3.06
CA GLU A 65 21.00 -9.28 -1.94
C GLU A 65 21.88 -8.07 -1.55
N ASN A 66 23.20 -8.07 -1.79
CA ASN A 66 24.10 -6.90 -1.57
C ASN A 66 23.92 -6.22 -0.19
N GLY A 67 23.58 -6.99 0.84
CA GLY A 67 23.28 -6.45 2.19
C GLY A 67 21.85 -5.92 2.37
N ALA A 68 20.95 -6.21 1.42
CA ALA A 68 19.52 -5.96 1.53
C ALA A 68 18.94 -6.79 2.67
N TRP A 69 18.33 -6.06 3.58
CA TRP A 69 17.64 -6.56 4.76
C TRP A 69 16.16 -6.89 4.45
N THR A 70 15.69 -6.52 3.26
CA THR A 70 14.34 -6.77 2.74
C THR A 70 14.45 -7.65 1.50
N THR A 71 13.74 -8.77 1.45
CA THR A 71 13.81 -9.71 0.33
C THR A 71 12.63 -9.59 -0.64
N ALA A 72 11.56 -8.90 -0.23
CA ALA A 72 10.38 -8.71 -1.06
C ALA A 72 9.67 -7.38 -0.78
N LEU A 73 9.16 -6.76 -1.84
CA LEU A 73 8.29 -5.59 -1.80
C LEU A 73 6.92 -5.94 -2.33
N THR A 74 5.88 -5.29 -1.83
CA THR A 74 4.52 -5.51 -2.32
C THR A 74 3.82 -4.19 -2.61
N LEU A 75 3.36 -3.99 -3.84
CA LEU A 75 2.42 -2.91 -4.16
C LEU A 75 1.01 -3.40 -3.93
N PHE A 76 0.19 -2.60 -3.23
CA PHE A 76 -1.24 -2.81 -3.11
C PHE A 76 -1.99 -1.66 -3.79
N LEU A 77 -3.05 -1.97 -4.52
CA LEU A 77 -4.01 -0.98 -4.97
C LEU A 77 -5.35 -1.27 -4.30
N ARG A 78 -5.90 -0.26 -3.60
CA ARG A 78 -7.29 -0.27 -3.11
C ARG A 78 -8.13 0.57 -4.08
N PRO A 79 -8.94 -0.07 -4.94
CA PRO A 79 -9.82 0.65 -5.86
C PRO A 79 -10.83 1.50 -5.09
N GLY A 80 -11.17 2.68 -5.61
CA GLY A 80 -12.16 3.57 -5.02
C GLY A 80 -11.73 5.03 -4.99
N PRO A 81 -12.46 5.90 -4.28
CA PRO A 81 -12.05 7.29 -4.15
C PRO A 81 -10.73 7.42 -3.40
N ALA A 82 -9.84 8.29 -3.88
CA ALA A 82 -8.63 8.65 -3.15
C ALA A 82 -9.02 9.39 -1.85
N SER A 83 -8.64 8.83 -0.69
CA SER A 83 -8.61 9.56 0.58
C SER A 83 -7.39 10.49 0.60
N ASP A 84 -7.38 11.54 1.43
CA ASP A 84 -6.13 12.24 1.72
C ASP A 84 -5.25 11.44 2.71
N ALA A 85 -3.98 11.81 2.81
CA ALA A 85 -3.00 11.13 3.66
C ALA A 85 -3.40 11.08 5.15
N ASN A 86 -3.98 12.15 5.71
CA ASN A 86 -4.38 12.18 7.12
C ASN A 86 -5.59 11.29 7.37
N ALA A 87 -6.56 11.30 6.45
CA ALA A 87 -7.71 10.42 6.49
C ALA A 87 -7.29 8.95 6.42
N GLU A 88 -6.30 8.62 5.59
CA GLU A 88 -5.74 7.27 5.50
C GLU A 88 -5.10 6.83 6.81
N LEU A 89 -4.22 7.63 7.39
CA LEU A 89 -3.58 7.31 8.68
C LEU A 89 -4.61 7.14 9.79
N LYS A 90 -5.65 7.97 9.80
CA LYS A 90 -6.75 7.84 10.77
C LYS A 90 -7.49 6.52 10.61
N ALA A 91 -7.83 6.13 9.38
CA ALA A 91 -8.52 4.88 9.08
C ALA A 91 -7.65 3.65 9.44
N VAL A 92 -6.38 3.68 9.05
CA VAL A 92 -5.41 2.61 9.32
C VAL A 92 -5.14 2.49 10.82
N SER A 93 -4.91 3.61 11.53
CA SER A 93 -4.72 3.61 12.98
C SER A 93 -5.95 3.07 13.72
N ALA A 94 -7.17 3.42 13.27
CA ALA A 94 -8.40 2.92 13.85
C ALA A 94 -8.54 1.40 13.69
N ARG A 95 -8.18 0.86 12.51
CA ARG A 95 -8.15 -0.59 12.27
C ARG A 95 -7.23 -1.30 13.25
N PHE A 96 -5.99 -0.83 13.41
CA PHE A 96 -5.03 -1.47 14.32
C PHE A 96 -5.37 -1.29 15.80
N LYS A 97 -6.01 -0.19 16.20
CA LYS A 97 -6.55 -0.03 17.57
C LYS A 97 -7.71 -0.99 17.87
N GLY A 98 -8.48 -1.38 16.86
CA GLY A 98 -9.62 -2.28 16.99
C GLY A 98 -9.26 -3.76 17.11
N GLU A 99 -8.06 -4.16 16.66
CA GLU A 99 -7.55 -5.52 16.74
C GLU A 99 -7.07 -5.85 18.17
N ARG A 100 -8.02 -6.15 19.07
CA ARG A 100 -7.76 -6.55 20.46
C ARG A 100 -6.86 -7.79 20.51
N GLY A 101 -5.70 -7.67 21.17
CA GLY A 101 -4.94 -8.82 21.68
C GLY A 101 -3.47 -8.92 21.27
N ARG A 102 -3.00 -8.14 20.30
CA ARG A 102 -1.57 -8.06 19.96
C ARG A 102 -1.07 -6.66 20.24
N LYS A 103 0.04 -6.54 20.99
CA LYS A 103 0.79 -5.28 21.13
C LYS A 103 1.38 -4.94 19.77
N GLN A 104 0.55 -4.45 18.85
CA GLN A 104 1.01 -4.05 17.52
C GLN A 104 1.70 -2.70 17.67
N HIS A 105 2.99 -2.67 17.34
CA HIS A 105 3.78 -1.45 17.31
C HIS A 105 3.39 -0.67 16.05
N PHE A 106 2.39 0.21 16.17
CA PHE A 106 1.97 1.09 15.09
C PHE A 106 2.52 2.49 15.32
N ALA A 107 3.16 3.06 14.30
CA ALA A 107 3.39 4.49 14.20
C ALA A 107 3.16 4.94 12.76
N GLY A 108 2.74 6.19 12.58
CA GLY A 108 2.55 6.76 11.27
C GLY A 108 2.52 8.28 11.28
N ARG A 109 2.81 8.88 10.13
CA ARG A 109 2.88 10.32 9.90
C ARG A 109 2.55 10.65 8.45
N ALA A 110 1.99 11.83 8.24
CA ALA A 110 1.73 12.35 6.90
C ALA A 110 2.82 13.36 6.52
N ALA A 111 3.37 13.24 5.33
CA ALA A 111 4.37 14.16 4.80
C ALA A 111 4.32 14.18 3.27
N GLN A 112 4.60 15.33 2.64
CA GLN A 112 4.69 15.45 1.18
C GLN A 112 3.44 14.94 0.41
N GLY A 113 2.24 15.04 1.00
CA GLY A 113 1.01 14.52 0.38
C GLY A 113 0.80 13.00 0.49
N HIS A 114 1.72 12.29 1.15
CA HIS A 114 1.68 10.85 1.37
C HIS A 114 1.44 10.52 2.84
N ALA A 115 0.89 9.33 3.10
CA ALA A 115 0.88 8.75 4.43
C ALA A 115 1.95 7.66 4.54
N TYR A 116 2.68 7.71 5.64
CA TYR A 116 3.73 6.76 5.98
C TYR A 116 3.37 6.10 7.30
N TRP A 117 3.44 4.77 7.37
CA TRP A 117 3.26 4.07 8.63
C TRP A 117 4.02 2.76 8.65
N TYR A 118 4.26 2.21 9.84
CA TYR A 118 4.68 0.83 10.01
C TYR A 118 3.82 0.13 11.05
N HIS A 119 3.76 -1.20 10.96
CA HIS A 119 3.15 -2.05 11.97
C HIS A 119 3.82 -3.42 12.08
N LEU A 120 3.81 -3.99 13.29
CA LEU A 120 4.28 -5.34 13.57
C LEU A 120 3.09 -6.31 13.55
N VAL A 121 3.11 -7.32 12.67
CA VAL A 121 1.96 -8.22 12.48
C VAL A 121 2.08 -9.51 13.27
N ASP A 122 3.29 -10.08 13.39
CA ASP A 122 3.48 -11.30 14.18
C ASP A 122 4.97 -11.59 14.46
N ILE A 123 5.26 -12.08 15.67
CA ILE A 123 6.51 -12.79 15.97
C ILE A 123 6.15 -14.28 15.99
N ARG A 124 6.26 -14.93 14.84
CA ARG A 124 5.97 -16.36 14.73
C ARG A 124 7.16 -17.16 15.24
N ARG A 125 7.08 -17.59 16.50
CA ARG A 125 8.15 -18.32 17.20
C ARG A 125 8.57 -19.61 16.49
N ASN A 126 7.65 -20.23 15.73
CA ASN A 126 7.87 -21.45 14.95
C ASN A 126 8.54 -21.20 13.59
N GLU A 127 8.44 -19.99 13.06
CA GLU A 127 8.90 -19.65 11.70
C GLU A 127 10.29 -18.98 11.70
N GLN A 128 10.89 -18.75 12.88
CA GLN A 128 12.20 -18.09 13.02
C GLN A 128 12.27 -16.74 12.28
N PHE A 129 11.14 -16.06 12.11
CA PHE A 129 11.11 -14.70 11.59
C PHE A 129 10.05 -13.85 12.30
N ALA A 130 10.35 -12.56 12.40
CA ALA A 130 9.34 -11.53 12.68
C ALA A 130 8.91 -10.90 11.36
N GLN A 131 7.60 -10.67 11.20
CA GLN A 131 7.07 -9.98 10.04
C GLN A 131 6.57 -8.59 10.47
N ALA A 132 7.21 -7.55 9.94
CA ALA A 132 6.74 -6.19 10.06
C ALA A 132 6.64 -5.54 8.67
N PHE A 133 5.78 -4.55 8.58
CA PHE A 133 5.51 -3.85 7.33
C PHE A 133 5.70 -2.36 7.53
N ALA A 134 6.41 -1.72 6.60
CA ALA A 134 6.45 -0.28 6.44
C ALA A 134 5.71 0.10 5.15
N HIS A 135 5.07 1.25 5.12
CA HIS A 135 4.16 1.62 4.06
C HIS A 135 4.33 3.08 3.68
N LYS A 136 4.13 3.37 2.40
CA LYS A 136 3.93 4.68 1.79
C LYS A 136 2.68 4.60 0.94
N SER A 137 1.71 5.50 1.13
CA SER A 137 0.53 5.58 0.27
C SER A 137 0.54 6.79 -0.65
N PHE A 138 0.00 6.57 -1.83
CA PHE A 138 -0.20 7.52 -2.91
C PHE A 138 -1.69 7.74 -3.07
N HIS A 139 -2.07 9.00 -3.04
CA HIS A 139 -3.46 9.45 -2.97
C HIS A 139 -3.83 10.12 -4.29
N GLU A 140 -3.62 9.40 -5.38
CA GLU A 140 -3.74 9.92 -6.73
C GLU A 140 -5.05 9.45 -7.38
N PRO A 141 -6.04 10.35 -7.58
CA PRO A 141 -7.32 9.99 -8.19
C PRO A 141 -7.16 9.36 -9.57
N ALA A 142 -6.11 9.77 -10.31
CA ALA A 142 -5.76 9.19 -11.60
C ALA A 142 -5.60 7.67 -11.49
N CYS A 143 -5.00 7.14 -10.42
CA CYS A 143 -4.81 5.69 -10.25
C CYS A 143 -6.10 4.89 -9.99
N GLY A 144 -7.27 5.54 -9.97
CA GLY A 144 -8.56 4.89 -9.69
C GLY A 144 -8.68 4.38 -8.26
N GLY A 145 -7.85 4.89 -7.34
CA GLY A 145 -7.73 4.32 -5.99
C GLY A 145 -6.67 4.98 -5.12
N VAL A 146 -6.49 4.39 -3.94
CA VAL A 146 -5.31 4.63 -3.09
C VAL A 146 -4.34 3.50 -3.38
N LEU A 147 -3.14 3.87 -3.84
CA LEU A 147 -2.06 2.93 -4.05
C LEU A 147 -1.16 2.94 -2.82
N THR A 148 -1.01 1.79 -2.19
CA THR A 148 -0.15 1.63 -1.02
C THR A 148 1.04 0.80 -1.40
N TYR A 149 2.20 1.44 -1.41
CA TYR A 149 3.47 0.76 -1.48
C TYR A 149 3.81 0.20 -0.10
N GLN A 150 3.81 -1.12 0.01
CA GLN A 150 4.11 -1.84 1.24
C GLN A 150 5.43 -2.57 1.11
N PHE A 151 6.28 -2.33 2.08
CA PHE A 151 7.56 -2.99 2.25
C PHE A 151 7.35 -4.04 3.33
N SER A 152 7.55 -5.31 2.98
CA SER A 152 7.55 -6.39 3.95
C SER A 152 8.96 -6.74 4.32
N VAL A 153 9.36 -6.45 5.56
CA VAL A 153 10.67 -6.86 6.05
C VAL A 153 10.52 -8.21 6.71
N LEU A 154 11.18 -9.22 6.15
CA LEU A 154 11.35 -10.52 6.78
C LEU A 154 12.63 -10.49 7.59
N TYR A 155 12.52 -10.43 8.92
CA TYR A 155 13.69 -10.42 9.81
C TYR A 155 14.09 -11.86 10.14
N PRO A 156 15.23 -12.38 9.66
CA PRO A 156 15.71 -13.71 10.04
C PRO A 156 16.12 -13.71 11.51
N MET A 157 15.35 -14.39 12.35
CA MET A 157 15.65 -14.59 13.77
C MET A 157 16.65 -15.74 13.90
N LYS A 158 17.93 -15.50 13.62
CA LYS A 158 19.01 -16.44 13.98
C LYS A 158 19.14 -16.67 15.51
N TRP A 159 18.29 -16.03 16.32
CA TRP A 159 18.41 -15.98 17.77
C TRP A 159 17.17 -16.58 18.44
N THR A 160 17.41 -17.59 19.29
CA THR A 160 16.39 -18.31 20.04
C THR A 160 15.76 -17.39 21.10
N PRO A 161 14.42 -17.19 21.09
CA PRO A 161 13.79 -16.26 22.02
C PRO A 161 13.70 -16.90 23.42
N LYS A 162 14.58 -16.48 24.34
CA LYS A 162 14.28 -16.52 25.78
C LYS A 162 13.35 -15.35 26.10
N GLU A 163 12.36 -15.52 26.98
CA GLU A 163 11.35 -14.49 27.28
C GLU A 163 11.93 -13.12 27.66
N GLN A 164 13.11 -13.08 28.25
CA GLN A 164 13.84 -11.84 28.60
C GLN A 164 14.41 -11.07 27.38
N GLN A 165 14.55 -11.71 26.21
CA GLN A 165 15.09 -11.08 24.99
C GLN A 165 14.00 -10.45 24.11
N VAL A 166 12.71 -10.65 24.43
CA VAL A 166 11.58 -10.19 23.61
C VAL A 166 11.47 -8.66 23.58
N ALA A 167 11.77 -7.97 24.68
CA ALA A 167 11.75 -6.50 24.71
C ALA A 167 12.82 -5.89 23.79
N GLY A 168 14.07 -6.34 23.89
CA GLY A 168 15.15 -5.89 23.01
C GLY A 168 14.94 -6.24 21.54
N LEU A 169 14.22 -7.34 21.26
CA LEU A 169 13.79 -7.69 19.90
C LEU A 169 12.77 -6.69 19.34
N LEU A 170 11.77 -6.31 20.13
CA LEU A 170 10.76 -5.34 19.71
C LEU A 170 11.38 -3.97 19.45
N ASP A 171 12.36 -3.57 20.25
CA ASP A 171 13.13 -2.33 20.04
C ASP A 171 13.94 -2.40 18.73
N ALA A 172 14.63 -3.53 18.47
CA ALA A 172 15.37 -3.73 17.22
C ALA A 172 14.44 -3.70 15.99
N VAL A 173 13.30 -4.38 16.05
CA VAL A 173 12.31 -4.37 14.95
C VAL A 173 11.72 -2.97 14.76
N THR A 174 11.48 -2.24 15.84
CA THR A 174 11.02 -0.84 15.76
C THR A 174 12.06 0.05 15.10
N MET A 175 13.34 -0.06 15.49
CA MET A 175 14.44 0.68 14.87
C MET A 175 14.59 0.39 13.37
N GLU A 176 14.49 -0.87 12.97
CA GLU A 176 14.58 -1.24 11.55
C GLU A 176 13.36 -0.76 10.75
N ASN A 177 12.16 -0.81 11.33
CA ASN A 177 10.97 -0.25 10.67
C ASN A 177 11.06 1.27 10.50
N GLU A 178 11.57 2.00 11.50
CA GLU A 178 11.85 3.43 11.36
C GLU A 178 12.89 3.69 10.26
N ARG A 179 13.90 2.82 10.12
CA ARG A 179 14.86 2.90 9.01
C ARG A 179 14.18 2.65 7.65
N ALA A 180 13.29 1.67 7.54
CA ALA A 180 12.48 1.46 6.31
C ALA A 180 11.62 2.69 6.01
N LEU A 181 10.93 3.22 7.01
CA LEU A 181 10.07 4.39 6.86
C LEU A 181 10.89 5.60 6.39
N ALA A 182 12.07 5.82 6.96
CA ALA A 182 12.99 6.87 6.53
C ALA A 182 13.58 6.62 5.12
N ALA A 183 13.72 5.36 4.70
CA ALA A 183 14.07 5.04 3.31
C ALA A 183 12.91 5.37 2.36
N LEU A 184 11.68 5.02 2.75
CA LEU A 184 10.45 5.31 2.02
C LEU A 184 10.17 6.80 1.83
N GLU A 185 10.45 7.62 2.84
CA GLU A 185 10.28 9.07 2.76
C GLU A 185 11.32 9.74 1.86
N ARG A 186 12.49 9.13 1.70
CA ARG A 186 13.53 9.58 0.77
C ARG A 186 13.32 9.04 -0.63
N ASP A 187 12.60 7.93 -0.76
CA ASP A 187 12.25 7.34 -2.03
C ASP A 187 11.36 8.29 -2.83
N ARG A 188 11.81 8.55 -4.06
CA ARG A 188 11.19 9.49 -4.98
C ARG A 188 10.27 8.82 -5.99
N TRP A 189 10.17 7.49 -5.95
CA TRP A 189 9.25 6.79 -6.81
C TRP A 189 7.81 7.28 -6.60
N GLN A 190 7.09 7.41 -7.71
CA GLN A 190 5.69 7.82 -7.81
C GLN A 190 5.00 6.89 -8.80
N PRO A 191 3.73 6.51 -8.58
CA PRO A 191 3.00 5.68 -9.52
C PRO A 191 2.71 6.47 -10.81
N ASP A 192 2.97 5.85 -11.96
CA ASP A 192 2.53 6.36 -13.26
C ASP A 192 1.11 5.83 -13.53
N CYS A 193 0.13 6.72 -13.45
CA CYS A 193 -1.27 6.38 -13.64
C CYS A 193 -1.80 7.15 -14.85
N ARG A 194 -2.30 6.41 -15.84
CA ARG A 194 -2.76 6.94 -17.14
C ARG A 194 -4.18 6.50 -17.45
#